data_AF-A0AAW0IIW9-F1
#
_entry.id   AF-A0AAW0IIW9-F1
#
_cell.length_a   1.000
_cell.length_b   1.000
_cell.length_c   1.000
_cell.angle_alpha   90.00
_cell.angle_beta   90.00
_cell.angle_gamma   90.00
#
_symmetry.space_group_name_H-M   'P 1'
#
loop_
_entity.id
_entity.type
_entity.pdbx_description
1 polymer ?
#
loop_
_entity_poly.entity_id
_entity_poly.type
_entity_poly.pdbx_seq_one_letter_code
_entity_poly.pdbx_strand_id
1 'polypeptide(L)'
;MASVGLQFQASAGDADPQSRPLLLLGQLQHLHRVPWSHVRGKLQPRVTEELWQAALATLNPNPTDSCPLYLNCATVAALPSRVSRHNSPSAAHFITRLVRTCLPPGTHRCILMVCEQPEVFASACALARAFPLFTHRSGASRRTEKRTVMVEFFLVGQDNGPVEVSTLQVGV
;
A
#
# COMPACT_ATOMS: atom_id res chain seq x y z
N MET A 1 8.48 -22.64 2.48
CA MET A 1 8.77 -21.39 1.76
C MET A 1 7.60 -20.42 1.96
N ALA A 2 7.88 -19.12 2.05
CA ALA A 2 6.84 -18.10 2.22
C ALA A 2 5.80 -18.18 1.10
N SER A 3 4.51 -18.10 1.45
CA SER A 3 3.43 -18.14 0.46
C SER A 3 3.35 -16.90 -0.44
N VAL A 4 4.01 -15.81 -0.03
CA VAL A 4 4.10 -14.53 -0.74
C VAL A 4 5.51 -13.98 -0.57
N GLY A 5 6.17 -13.58 -1.66
CA GLY A 5 7.40 -12.80 -1.65
C GLY A 5 7.09 -11.30 -1.60
N LEU A 6 7.59 -10.60 -0.60
CA LEU A 6 7.46 -9.15 -0.48
C LEU A 6 8.75 -8.49 -1.01
N GLN A 7 8.61 -7.49 -1.86
CA GLN A 7 9.74 -6.78 -2.47
C GLN A 7 9.56 -5.27 -2.28
N PHE A 8 10.51 -4.63 -1.61
CA PHE A 8 10.55 -3.18 -1.47
C PHE A 8 11.34 -2.58 -2.63
N GLN A 9 10.75 -1.63 -3.34
CA GLN A 9 11.34 -1.01 -4.53
C GLN A 9 11.13 0.50 -4.51
N ALA A 10 12.09 1.25 -5.08
CA ALA A 10 11.96 2.70 -5.22
C ALA A 10 10.83 3.09 -6.18
N SER A 11 10.57 2.27 -7.21
CA SER A 11 9.34 2.36 -7.99
C SER A 11 8.94 0.99 -8.54
N ALA A 12 7.64 0.69 -8.48
CA ALA A 12 7.09 -0.53 -9.09
C ALA A 12 6.80 -0.35 -10.60
N GLY A 13 7.05 0.84 -11.18
CA GLY A 13 6.72 1.17 -12.57
C GLY A 13 5.22 1.21 -12.87
N ASP A 14 4.89 1.38 -14.14
CA ASP A 14 3.51 1.50 -14.63
C ASP A 14 2.90 0.13 -14.92
N ALA A 15 1.61 -0.04 -14.62
CA ALA A 15 0.84 -1.24 -14.96
C ALA A 15 -0.67 -0.99 -14.81
N ASP A 16 -1.47 -1.56 -15.72
CA ASP A 16 -2.93 -1.57 -15.60
C ASP A 16 -3.35 -2.35 -14.33
N PRO A 17 -4.23 -1.79 -13.48
CA PRO A 17 -4.79 -2.49 -12.31
C PRO A 17 -5.30 -3.91 -12.57
N GLN A 18 -5.84 -4.17 -13.76
CA GLN A 18 -6.32 -5.49 -14.15
C GLN A 18 -5.18 -6.53 -14.23
N SER A 19 -3.99 -6.09 -14.65
CA SER A 19 -2.80 -6.94 -14.75
C SER A 19 -2.04 -7.04 -13.42
N ARG A 20 -1.98 -5.93 -12.68
CA ARG A 20 -1.28 -5.83 -11.40
C ARG A 20 -2.14 -5.05 -10.41
N PRO A 21 -2.93 -5.75 -9.59
CA PRO A 21 -3.80 -5.10 -8.64
C PRO A 21 -3.04 -4.20 -7.66
N LEU A 22 -3.66 -3.07 -7.34
CA LEU A 22 -3.04 -1.96 -6.62
C LEU A 22 -3.83 -1.61 -5.36
N LEU A 23 -3.11 -1.43 -4.25
CA LEU A 23 -3.60 -0.78 -3.04
C LEU A 23 -2.80 0.51 -2.80
N LEU A 24 -3.46 1.65 -2.81
CA LEU A 24 -2.90 2.92 -2.34
C LEU A 24 -3.29 3.11 -0.87
N LEU A 25 -2.31 3.40 -0.01
CA LEU A 25 -2.53 3.46 1.43
C LEU A 25 -1.78 4.65 2.03
N GLY A 26 -2.44 5.46 2.85
CA GLY A 26 -1.81 6.60 3.52
C GLY A 26 -2.79 7.37 4.38
N GLN A 27 -2.33 8.38 5.11
CA GLN A 27 -3.26 9.32 5.76
C GLN A 27 -3.97 10.16 4.67
N LEU A 28 -5.24 10.52 4.88
CA LEU A 28 -6.03 11.23 3.85
C LEU A 28 -5.35 12.53 3.37
N GLN A 29 -4.78 13.31 4.30
CA GLN A 29 -4.02 14.53 3.98
C GLN A 29 -2.78 14.26 3.11
N HIS A 30 -2.14 13.09 3.25
CA HIS A 30 -0.98 12.69 2.46
C HIS A 30 -1.43 12.21 1.07
N LEU A 31 -2.54 11.46 1.00
CA LEU A 31 -3.12 10.98 -0.26
C LEU A 31 -3.50 12.14 -1.19
N HIS A 32 -4.05 13.24 -0.66
CA HIS A 32 -4.34 14.45 -1.42
C HIS A 32 -3.09 15.16 -1.98
N ARG A 33 -1.91 14.93 -1.41
CA ARG A 33 -0.65 15.51 -1.89
C ARG A 33 0.01 14.71 -3.00
N VAL A 34 -0.50 13.50 -3.31
CA VAL A 34 0.04 12.69 -4.39
C VAL A 34 -0.39 13.29 -5.73
N PRO A 35 0.55 13.75 -6.57
CA PRO A 35 0.21 14.31 -7.87
C PRO A 35 -0.32 13.20 -8.78
N TRP A 36 -1.36 13.51 -9.58
CA TRP A 36 -1.93 12.55 -10.52
C TRP A 36 -0.88 11.96 -11.47
N SER A 37 0.11 12.76 -11.88
CA SER A 37 1.23 12.31 -12.72
C SER A 37 2.01 11.12 -12.15
N HIS A 38 2.04 10.95 -10.82
CA HIS A 38 2.73 9.84 -10.16
C HIS A 38 1.90 8.55 -10.15
N VAL A 39 0.57 8.66 -10.05
CA VAL A 39 -0.32 7.48 -9.93
C VAL A 39 -0.96 7.08 -11.24
N ARG A 40 -1.06 7.99 -12.23
CA ARG A 40 -1.76 7.74 -13.50
C ARG A 40 -1.27 6.50 -14.24
N GLY A 41 0.05 6.24 -14.24
CA GLY A 41 0.63 5.09 -14.95
C GLY A 41 0.28 3.74 -14.31
N LYS A 42 -0.19 3.74 -13.05
CA LYS A 42 -0.65 2.55 -12.32
C LYS A 42 -2.18 2.40 -12.31
N LEU A 43 -2.90 3.37 -12.87
CA LEU A 43 -4.36 3.52 -12.72
C LEU A 43 -5.06 3.63 -14.08
N GLN A 44 -4.43 4.26 -15.05
CA GLN A 44 -4.95 4.36 -16.41
C GLN A 44 -4.85 3.02 -17.15
N PRO A 45 -5.77 2.76 -18.08
CA PRO A 45 -6.91 3.61 -18.49
C PRO A 45 -8.16 3.45 -17.60
N ARG A 46 -8.10 2.64 -16.54
CA ARG A 46 -9.29 2.21 -15.77
C ARG A 46 -9.86 3.28 -14.86
N VAL A 47 -8.99 4.13 -14.33
CA VAL A 47 -9.33 5.19 -13.40
C VAL A 47 -8.86 6.51 -14.02
N THR A 48 -9.76 7.48 -14.09
CA THR A 48 -9.45 8.83 -14.56
C THR A 48 -9.04 9.72 -13.39
N GLU A 49 -8.49 10.90 -13.68
CA GLU A 49 -8.12 11.87 -12.65
C GLU A 49 -9.34 12.33 -11.85
N GLU A 50 -10.47 12.52 -12.53
CA GLU A 50 -11.73 12.93 -11.90
C GLU A 50 -12.23 11.87 -10.92
N LEU A 51 -12.16 10.59 -11.32
CA LEU A 51 -12.55 9.48 -10.45
C LEU A 51 -11.61 9.35 -9.25
N TRP A 52 -10.30 9.56 -9.44
CA TRP A 52 -9.33 9.61 -8.36
C TRP A 52 -9.66 10.71 -7.35
N GLN A 53 -9.89 11.94 -7.81
CA GLN A 53 -10.24 13.06 -6.92
C GLN A 53 -11.58 12.84 -6.22
N ALA A 54 -12.59 12.32 -6.93
CA ALA A 54 -13.88 11.99 -6.34
C ALA A 54 -13.73 10.91 -5.25
N ALA A 55 -12.97 9.86 -5.50
CA ALA A 55 -12.71 8.81 -4.52
C ALA A 55 -12.03 9.36 -3.26
N LEU A 56 -11.02 10.22 -3.40
CA LEU A 56 -10.39 10.87 -2.25
C LEU A 56 -11.37 11.73 -1.46
N ALA A 57 -12.25 12.48 -2.14
CA ALA A 57 -13.26 13.32 -1.50
C ALA A 57 -14.32 12.51 -0.73
N THR A 58 -14.56 11.24 -1.11
CA THR A 58 -15.50 10.36 -0.37
C THR A 58 -14.92 9.78 0.91
N LEU A 59 -13.60 9.71 1.04
CA LEU A 59 -12.96 9.09 2.20
C LEU A 59 -13.17 9.92 3.47
N ASN A 60 -13.65 9.28 4.53
CA ASN A 60 -13.84 9.89 5.83
C ASN A 60 -13.34 8.97 6.95
N PRO A 61 -12.00 8.85 7.14
CA PRO A 61 -11.41 7.87 8.04
C PRO A 61 -11.80 8.10 9.51
N ASN A 62 -12.56 7.16 10.09
CA ASN A 62 -12.85 7.09 11.51
C ASN A 62 -13.04 5.62 11.98
N PRO A 63 -11.99 4.88 12.37
CA PRO A 63 -10.58 5.28 12.36
C PRO A 63 -9.92 5.14 10.97
N THR A 64 -10.42 4.26 10.12
CA THR A 64 -9.91 4.01 8.76
C THR A 64 -11.06 4.00 7.78
N ASP A 65 -10.79 4.25 6.51
CA ASP A 65 -11.77 4.14 5.44
C ASP A 65 -11.12 3.65 4.14
N SER A 66 -11.90 3.13 3.18
CA SER A 66 -11.38 2.71 1.89
C SER A 66 -12.41 2.84 0.78
N CYS A 67 -11.95 3.23 -0.40
CA CYS A 67 -12.77 3.42 -1.58
C CYS A 67 -12.21 2.56 -2.74
N PRO A 68 -12.98 1.59 -3.27
CA PRO A 68 -12.61 0.87 -4.49
C PRO A 68 -12.56 1.82 -5.69
N LEU A 69 -11.45 1.82 -6.42
CA LEU A 69 -11.27 2.66 -7.61
C LEU A 69 -11.68 1.94 -8.90
N TYR A 70 -11.41 0.63 -8.97
CA TYR A 70 -11.76 -0.19 -10.12
C TYR A 70 -11.96 -1.64 -9.69
N LEU A 71 -13.22 -2.08 -9.66
CA LEU A 71 -13.64 -3.44 -9.29
C LEU A 71 -12.91 -3.91 -8.02
N ASN A 72 -12.34 -5.13 -8.06
CA ASN A 72 -11.42 -5.69 -7.09
C ASN A 72 -9.98 -5.69 -7.61
N CYS A 73 -9.58 -4.63 -8.32
CA CYS A 73 -8.26 -4.50 -8.94
C CYS A 73 -7.51 -3.23 -8.47
N ALA A 74 -8.21 -2.16 -8.12
CA ALA A 74 -7.60 -0.97 -7.52
C ALA A 74 -8.41 -0.47 -6.32
N THR A 75 -7.74 -0.11 -5.24
CA THR A 75 -8.38 0.44 -4.02
C THR A 75 -7.48 1.50 -3.40
N VAL A 76 -8.09 2.59 -2.90
CA VAL A 76 -7.43 3.58 -2.04
C VAL A 76 -7.95 3.43 -0.62
N ALA A 77 -7.06 3.48 0.37
CA ALA A 77 -7.41 3.33 1.78
C ALA A 77 -6.74 4.41 2.64
N ALA A 78 -7.55 5.04 3.50
CA ALA A 78 -7.13 6.10 4.39
C ALA A 78 -6.86 5.58 5.81
N LEU A 79 -5.70 5.96 6.33
CA LEU A 79 -5.32 5.82 7.74
C LEU A 79 -5.91 6.95 8.59
N PRO A 80 -6.04 6.75 9.92
CA PRO A 80 -6.45 7.81 10.83
C PRO A 80 -5.44 8.95 10.81
N SER A 81 -5.93 10.19 10.80
CA SER A 81 -5.11 11.41 10.88
C SER A 81 -4.61 11.72 12.29
N ARG A 82 -5.24 11.12 13.32
CA ARG A 82 -4.84 11.28 14.71
C ARG A 82 -4.83 9.93 15.39
N VAL A 83 -3.77 9.71 16.15
CA VAL A 83 -3.61 8.53 17.01
C VAL A 83 -3.43 8.98 18.45
N SER A 84 -3.76 8.11 19.40
CA SER A 84 -3.51 8.39 20.81
C SER A 84 -2.01 8.51 21.09
N ARG A 85 -1.63 9.21 22.16
CA ARG A 85 -0.24 9.39 22.61
C ARG A 85 0.55 8.09 22.84
N HIS A 86 -0.14 6.96 22.99
CA HIS A 86 0.46 5.66 23.22
C HIS A 86 0.68 4.86 21.92
N ASN A 87 0.16 5.36 20.79
CA ASN A 87 0.31 4.73 19.49
C ASN A 87 1.47 5.35 18.69
N SER A 88 2.03 4.57 17.77
CA SER A 88 2.97 5.09 16.79
C SER A 88 2.28 6.10 15.87
N PRO A 89 2.90 7.27 15.58
CA PRO A 89 2.34 8.30 14.69
C PRO A 89 2.06 7.77 13.28
N SER A 90 2.84 6.80 12.81
CA SER A 90 2.65 6.09 11.53
C SER A 90 1.31 5.35 11.38
N ALA A 91 0.52 5.25 12.45
CA ALA A 91 -0.71 4.46 12.49
C ALA A 91 -0.51 2.98 12.03
N ALA A 92 0.71 2.45 12.18
CA ALA A 92 1.15 1.14 11.69
C ALA A 92 0.22 -0.03 12.07
N HIS A 93 -0.45 0.04 13.22
CA HIS A 93 -1.41 -0.96 13.65
C HIS A 93 -2.58 -1.14 12.67
N PHE A 94 -3.01 -0.06 12.01
CA PHE A 94 -4.11 -0.08 11.05
C PHE A 94 -3.69 -0.59 9.67
N ILE A 95 -2.41 -0.39 9.30
CA ILE A 95 -1.87 -0.82 8.00
C ILE A 95 -2.07 -2.31 7.78
N THR A 96 -1.69 -3.14 8.76
CA THR A 96 -1.81 -4.61 8.63
C THR A 96 -3.27 -5.05 8.41
N ARG A 97 -4.24 -4.39 9.06
CA ARG A 97 -5.67 -4.67 8.85
C ARG A 97 -6.09 -4.26 7.44
N LEU A 98 -5.80 -3.04 7.02
CA LEU A 98 -6.15 -2.52 5.70
C LEU A 98 -5.55 -3.36 4.58
N VAL A 99 -4.30 -3.79 4.70
CA VAL A 99 -3.67 -4.66 3.70
C VAL A 99 -4.40 -6.00 3.60
N ARG A 100 -4.83 -6.57 4.73
CA ARG A 100 -5.55 -7.86 4.72
C ARG A 100 -6.97 -7.75 4.18
N THR A 101 -7.62 -6.58 4.28
CA THR A 101 -9.01 -6.36 3.85
C THR A 101 -9.14 -5.74 2.47
N CYS A 102 -8.25 -4.82 2.12
CA CYS A 102 -8.35 -3.94 0.96
C CYS A 102 -7.34 -4.27 -0.14
N LEU A 103 -6.27 -5.06 0.14
CA LEU A 103 -5.35 -5.47 -0.93
C LEU A 103 -6.09 -6.43 -1.86
N PRO A 104 -6.24 -6.09 -3.15
CA PRO A 104 -7.00 -6.96 -4.02
C PRO A 104 -6.26 -8.28 -4.30
N PRO A 105 -6.99 -9.36 -4.64
CA PRO A 105 -6.40 -10.67 -4.90
C PRO A 105 -5.57 -10.65 -6.19
N GLY A 106 -4.57 -11.54 -6.29
CA GLY A 106 -3.72 -11.64 -7.48
C GLY A 106 -2.38 -12.32 -7.17
N THR A 107 -1.67 -12.74 -8.21
CA THR A 107 -0.32 -13.31 -8.12
C THR A 107 0.73 -12.21 -8.02
N HIS A 108 0.64 -11.18 -8.86
CA HIS A 108 1.51 -10.00 -8.86
C HIS A 108 0.72 -8.76 -8.45
N ARG A 109 1.08 -8.16 -7.32
CA ARG A 109 0.33 -7.04 -6.73
C ARG A 109 1.26 -5.91 -6.32
N CYS A 110 0.70 -4.72 -6.17
CA CYS A 110 1.42 -3.51 -5.78
C CYS A 110 0.75 -2.84 -4.58
N ILE A 111 1.55 -2.37 -3.63
CA ILE A 111 1.14 -1.48 -2.56
C ILE A 111 1.92 -0.18 -2.72
N LEU A 112 1.22 0.93 -2.84
CA LEU A 112 1.81 2.27 -2.78
C LEU A 112 1.51 2.87 -1.40
N MET A 113 2.53 2.95 -0.55
CA MET A 113 2.45 3.54 0.78
C MET A 113 2.81 5.03 0.71
N VAL A 114 1.88 5.89 1.15
CA VAL A 114 2.03 7.34 1.15
C VAL A 114 2.18 7.81 2.59
N CYS A 115 3.37 8.25 2.96
CA CYS A 115 3.70 8.64 4.34
C CYS A 115 4.85 9.65 4.39
N GLU A 116 5.15 10.18 5.57
CA GLU A 116 6.36 10.98 5.77
C GLU A 116 7.57 10.05 6.01
N GLN A 117 8.78 10.57 5.78
CA GLN A 117 10.03 9.83 6.00
C GLN A 117 10.16 9.12 7.37
N PRO A 118 9.85 9.75 8.52
CA PRO A 118 9.96 9.09 9.83
C PRO A 118 9.01 7.90 10.01
N GLU A 119 7.97 7.80 9.17
CA GLU A 119 6.96 6.75 9.26
C GLU A 119 7.30 5.52 8.41
N VAL A 120 8.27 5.62 7.50
CA VAL A 120 8.62 4.59 6.51
C VAL A 120 8.95 3.26 7.17
N PHE A 121 9.83 3.26 8.17
CA PHE A 121 10.29 2.01 8.81
C PHE A 121 9.16 1.28 9.54
N ALA A 122 8.35 2.01 10.32
CA ALA A 122 7.22 1.43 11.04
C ALA A 122 6.15 0.89 10.07
N SER A 123 5.90 1.63 8.99
CA SER A 123 4.99 1.24 7.90
C SER A 123 5.48 -0.01 7.17
N ALA A 124 6.77 -0.07 6.82
CA ALA A 124 7.40 -1.23 6.19
C ALA A 124 7.27 -2.48 7.06
N CYS A 125 7.54 -2.37 8.37
CA CYS A 125 7.34 -3.45 9.32
C CYS A 125 5.87 -3.93 9.37
N ALA A 126 4.91 -3.00 9.35
CA ALA A 126 3.49 -3.34 9.36
C ALA A 126 3.03 -4.03 8.08
N LEU A 127 3.57 -3.63 6.93
CA LEU A 127 3.35 -4.26 5.63
C LEU A 127 3.94 -5.68 5.61
N ALA A 128 5.17 -5.86 6.10
CA ALA A 128 5.81 -7.18 6.19
C ALA A 128 4.98 -8.16 7.05
N ARG A 129 4.49 -7.72 8.22
CA ARG A 129 3.65 -8.54 9.10
C ARG A 129 2.30 -8.94 8.50
N ALA A 130 1.81 -8.23 7.48
CA ALA A 130 0.58 -8.60 6.80
C ALA A 130 0.71 -9.90 5.96
N PHE A 131 1.93 -10.38 5.72
CA PHE A 131 2.21 -11.57 4.90
C PHE A 131 2.93 -12.65 5.73
N PRO A 132 2.19 -13.50 6.45
CA PRO A 132 2.79 -14.55 7.28
C PRO A 132 3.54 -15.58 6.42
N LEU A 133 4.75 -15.93 6.87
CA LEU A 133 5.63 -16.89 6.17
C LEU A 133 5.18 -18.34 6.35
N PHE A 134 4.57 -18.67 7.50
CA PHE A 134 4.16 -20.02 7.87
C PHE A 134 2.66 -20.23 7.69
N THR A 135 2.28 -21.37 7.13
CA THR A 135 0.89 -21.84 7.11
C THR A 135 0.86 -23.36 7.02
N HIS A 136 -0.02 -23.99 7.80
CA HIS A 136 -0.30 -25.43 7.74
C HIS A 136 -1.68 -25.72 7.15
N ARG A 137 -2.27 -24.76 6.42
CA ARG A 137 -3.58 -24.96 5.80
C ARG A 137 -3.46 -25.97 4.66
N SER A 138 -4.29 -27.01 4.71
CA SER A 138 -4.42 -28.00 3.65
C SER A 138 -4.77 -27.31 2.33
N GLY A 139 -3.88 -27.38 1.34
CA GLY A 139 -4.00 -26.69 0.05
C GLY A 139 -3.05 -25.49 -0.14
N ALA A 140 -2.35 -25.03 0.90
CA ALA A 140 -1.30 -24.02 0.74
C ALA A 140 -0.09 -24.57 -0.03
N SER A 141 0.26 -25.85 0.17
CA SER A 141 1.33 -26.53 -0.57
C SER A 141 0.96 -26.87 -2.01
N ARG A 142 -0.34 -26.87 -2.36
CA ARG A 142 -0.83 -27.17 -3.72
C ARG A 142 -0.72 -25.97 -4.67
N ARG A 143 -0.38 -24.78 -4.17
CA ARG A 143 -0.23 -23.58 -4.98
C ARG A 143 1.20 -23.51 -5.53
N THR A 144 1.35 -23.84 -6.81
CA THR A 144 2.61 -23.77 -7.55
C THR A 144 2.99 -22.33 -7.93
N GLU A 145 2.01 -21.42 -8.01
CA GLU A 145 2.25 -20.03 -8.39
C GLU A 145 2.85 -19.21 -7.25
N LYS A 146 4.05 -18.68 -7.50
CA LYS A 146 4.72 -17.74 -6.61
C LYS A 146 3.99 -16.40 -6.62
N ARG A 147 3.46 -16.01 -5.45
CA ARG A 147 2.81 -14.70 -5.28
C ARG A 147 3.86 -13.68 -4.90
N THR A 148 3.82 -12.51 -5.52
CA THR A 148 4.71 -11.39 -5.22
C THR A 148 3.92 -10.12 -4.92
N VAL A 149 4.34 -9.39 -3.90
CA VAL A 149 3.82 -8.06 -3.58
C VAL A 149 4.97 -7.09 -3.65
N MET A 150 4.88 -6.11 -4.55
CA MET A 150 5.79 -4.99 -4.59
C MET A 150 5.27 -3.89 -3.67
N VAL A 151 6.17 -3.31 -2.89
CA VAL A 151 5.90 -2.18 -2.01
C VAL A 151 6.73 -1.01 -2.50
N GLU A 152 6.05 0.08 -2.79
CA GLU A 152 6.61 1.37 -3.17
C GLU A 152 6.21 2.40 -2.12
N PHE A 153 7.14 3.29 -1.79
CA PHE A 153 6.89 4.42 -0.88
C PHE A 153 6.88 5.72 -1.66
N PHE A 154 5.83 6.52 -1.44
CA PHE A 154 5.78 7.91 -1.87
C PHE A 154 5.87 8.81 -0.64
N LEU A 155 6.95 9.58 -0.56
CA LEU A 155 7.15 10.49 0.56
C LEU A 155 6.43 11.81 0.34
N VAL A 156 5.79 12.28 1.41
CA VAL A 156 5.27 13.63 1.51
C VAL A 156 5.93 14.36 2.69
N GLY A 157 6.06 15.69 2.60
CA GLY A 157 6.72 16.50 3.63
C GLY A 157 7.91 17.30 3.10
N GLN A 158 8.85 17.62 4.00
CA GLN A 158 10.06 18.40 3.68
C GLN A 158 11.16 17.52 3.05
N ASP A 159 11.18 16.23 3.37
CA ASP A 159 12.16 15.26 2.86
C ASP A 159 11.54 14.36 1.77
N ASN A 160 11.12 14.95 0.65
CA ASN A 160 10.48 14.22 -0.47
C ASN A 160 11.46 13.53 -1.42
N GLY A 161 12.68 13.24 -0.96
CA GLY A 161 13.67 12.51 -1.76
C GLY A 161 13.21 11.08 -2.07
N PRO A 162 13.74 10.42 -3.11
CA PRO A 162 13.49 9.00 -3.32
C PRO A 162 13.97 8.21 -2.09
N VAL A 163 13.14 7.30 -1.59
CA VAL A 163 13.54 6.42 -0.48
C VAL A 163 14.68 5.54 -0.93
N GLU A 164 15.85 5.70 -0.32
CA GLU A 164 16.96 4.77 -0.57
C GLU A 164 16.60 3.37 -0.05
N VAL A 165 16.89 2.35 -0.86
CA VAL A 165 16.63 0.94 -0.49
C VAL A 165 17.39 0.54 0.78
N SER A 166 18.52 1.19 1.07
CA SER A 166 19.28 1.07 2.32
C SER A 166 18.43 1.34 3.56
N THR A 167 17.53 2.33 3.51
CA THR A 167 16.59 2.66 4.60
C THR A 167 15.54 1.56 4.82
N LEU A 168 15.31 0.73 3.81
CA LEU A 168 14.35 -0.38 3.82
C LEU A 168 15.00 -1.74 4.12
N GLN A 169 16.34 -1.81 4.14
CA GLN A 169 17.08 -2.99 4.56
C GLN A 169 17.18 -3.00 6.08
N VAL A 170 16.46 -3.92 6.71
CA VAL A 170 16.68 -4.23 8.13
C VAL A 170 18.07 -4.85 8.24
N GLY A 171 19.01 -4.17 8.89
CA GLY A 171 20.30 -4.76 9.23
C GLY A 171 20.07 -6.03 10.06
N VAL A 172 20.38 -7.18 9.47
CA VAL A 172 20.47 -8.47 10.16
C VAL A 172 21.94 -8.76 10.35
#